data_AF-A0A821K9N9-F1
#
_entry.id   AF-A0A821K9N9-F1
#
_cell.length_a   1.000
_cell.length_b   1.000
_cell.length_c   1.000
_cell.angle_alpha   90.00
_cell.angle_beta   90.00
_cell.angle_gamma   90.00
#
_symmetry.space_group_name_H-M   'P 1'
#
loop_
_entity.id
_entity.type
_entity.pdbx_description
1 polymer ?
#
loop_
_entity_poly.entity_id
_entity_poly.type
_entity_poly.pdbx_seq_one_letter_code
_entity_poly.pdbx_strand_id
1 'polypeptide(L)'
;MIDQDVNATFELEQRIAKYHRTITEQLAHIDENIRTTLGNVSRILNVNVRANSQQSRTIECANFVNTYMAFAVAKLYIQKYFDENARNQSMEMIENIRNTFIDMLQQSSWMDPMSKSKAIEKARAINEAIGYPDYLGNENLTKLETDYAEYNFNSSLMNNGLIILRLEMKKNVLMFREPVDRKKWAIPPTIVEATYTPQYNRISTVCLLTLS
;
A
#
# COMPACT_ATOMS: atom_id res chain seq x y z
N MET A 1 33.32 -13.86 25.82
CA MET A 1 32.70 -15.19 25.61
C MET A 1 31.20 -15.18 25.95
N ILE A 2 30.74 -14.40 26.93
CA ILE A 2 29.31 -14.30 27.31
C ILE A 2 28.45 -13.51 26.30
N ASP A 3 29.02 -12.50 25.61
CA ASP A 3 28.26 -11.69 24.63
C ASP A 3 27.81 -12.43 23.35
N GLN A 4 28.55 -13.45 22.91
CA GLN A 4 28.17 -14.21 21.71
C GLN A 4 26.96 -15.11 21.95
N ASP A 5 26.87 -15.72 23.14
CA ASP A 5 25.76 -16.60 23.51
C ASP A 5 24.46 -15.82 23.77
N VAL A 6 24.56 -14.60 24.33
CA VAL A 6 23.41 -13.70 24.50
C VAL A 6 22.88 -13.20 23.15
N ASN A 7 23.75 -12.83 22.22
CA ASN A 7 23.34 -12.46 20.86
C ASN A 7 22.71 -13.63 20.10
N ALA A 8 23.26 -14.83 20.22
CA ALA A 8 22.71 -16.03 19.57
C ALA A 8 21.33 -16.38 20.13
N THR A 9 21.13 -16.23 21.45
CA THR A 9 19.82 -16.47 22.10
C THR A 9 18.79 -15.44 21.63
N PHE A 10 19.17 -14.16 21.56
CA PHE A 10 18.30 -13.09 21.05
C PHE A 10 17.91 -13.28 19.57
N GLU A 11 18.86 -13.68 18.72
CA GLU A 11 18.56 -14.02 17.32
C GLU A 11 17.61 -15.21 17.19
N LEU A 12 17.78 -16.24 18.05
CA LEU A 12 16.89 -17.39 18.08
C LEU A 12 15.46 -16.99 18.48
N GLU A 13 15.31 -16.16 19.50
CA GLU A 13 14.00 -15.64 19.94
C GLU A 13 13.32 -14.81 18.86
N GLN A 14 14.06 -13.93 18.17
CA GLN A 14 13.50 -13.17 17.04
C GLN A 14 13.03 -14.08 15.91
N ARG A 15 13.78 -15.14 15.61
CA ARG A 15 13.39 -16.13 14.60
C ARG A 15 12.13 -16.87 15.03
N ILE A 16 12.05 -17.35 16.27
CA ILE A 16 10.87 -18.04 16.81
C ILE A 16 9.64 -17.13 16.78
N ALA A 17 9.78 -15.87 17.23
CA ALA A 17 8.70 -14.89 17.20
C ALA A 17 8.21 -14.61 15.77
N LYS A 18 9.14 -14.53 14.80
CA LYS A 18 8.81 -14.35 13.38
C LYS A 18 8.05 -15.56 12.81
N TYR A 19 8.51 -16.79 13.08
CA TYR A 19 7.81 -18.00 12.65
C TYR A 19 6.43 -18.12 13.28
N HIS A 20 6.34 -17.88 14.60
CA HIS A 20 5.07 -17.90 15.33
C HIS A 20 4.08 -16.92 14.69
N ARG A 21 4.50 -15.67 14.46
CA ARG A 21 3.67 -14.66 13.81
C ARG A 21 3.18 -15.09 12.42
N THR A 22 4.08 -15.58 11.56
CA THR A 22 3.70 -16.04 10.21
C THR A 22 2.73 -17.21 10.26
N ILE A 23 2.95 -18.16 11.17
CA ILE A 23 2.06 -19.32 11.37
C ILE A 23 0.69 -18.83 11.85
N THR A 24 0.65 -17.94 12.84
CA THR A 24 -0.61 -17.39 13.37
C THR A 24 -1.39 -16.61 12.31
N GLU A 25 -0.73 -15.78 11.50
CA GLU A 25 -1.36 -15.02 10.42
C GLU A 25 -1.95 -15.95 9.33
N GLN A 26 -1.24 -17.01 8.94
CA GLN A 26 -1.72 -17.94 7.93
C GLN A 26 -2.80 -18.89 8.46
N LEU A 27 -2.67 -19.36 9.71
CA LEU A 27 -3.66 -20.23 10.35
C LEU A 27 -4.98 -19.51 10.62
N ALA A 28 -4.96 -18.19 10.86
CA ALA A 28 -6.18 -17.38 11.02
C ALA A 28 -7.11 -17.45 9.80
N HIS A 29 -6.58 -17.74 8.62
CA HIS A 29 -7.36 -17.88 7.40
C HIS A 29 -7.99 -19.27 7.23
N ILE A 30 -7.54 -20.27 8.01
CA ILE A 30 -7.90 -21.68 7.83
C ILE A 30 -8.72 -22.19 9.02
N ASP A 31 -8.33 -21.81 10.24
CA ASP A 31 -8.91 -22.29 11.49
C ASP A 31 -9.77 -21.21 12.16
N GLU A 32 -11.04 -21.53 12.36
CA GLU A 32 -12.03 -20.63 12.94
C GLU A 32 -11.80 -20.33 14.43
N ASN A 33 -11.21 -21.28 15.17
CA ASN A 33 -10.87 -21.06 16.58
C ASN A 33 -9.74 -20.05 16.69
N ILE A 34 -8.67 -20.24 15.90
CA ILE A 34 -7.53 -19.30 15.87
C ILE A 34 -8.01 -17.92 15.43
N ARG A 35 -8.85 -17.84 14.40
CA ARG A 35 -9.47 -16.60 13.94
C ARG A 35 -10.25 -15.89 15.06
N THR A 36 -11.08 -16.63 15.79
CA THR A 36 -11.91 -16.08 16.88
C THR A 36 -11.03 -15.60 18.04
N THR A 37 -9.99 -16.36 18.41
CA THR A 37 -9.03 -15.96 19.44
C THR A 37 -8.30 -14.68 19.05
N LEU A 38 -7.81 -14.57 17.81
CA LEU A 38 -7.15 -13.36 17.31
C LEU A 38 -8.09 -12.16 17.24
N GLY A 39 -9.34 -12.38 16.86
CA GLY A 39 -10.40 -11.37 16.93
C GLY A 39 -10.58 -10.84 18.35
N ASN A 40 -10.66 -11.73 19.35
CA ASN A 40 -10.79 -11.35 20.75
C ASN A 40 -9.56 -10.59 21.27
N VAL A 41 -8.34 -11.03 20.94
CA VAL A 41 -7.10 -10.31 21.28
C VAL A 41 -7.09 -8.91 20.67
N SER A 42 -7.49 -8.78 19.40
CA SER A 42 -7.58 -7.49 18.71
C SER A 42 -8.61 -6.56 19.35
N ARG A 43 -9.72 -7.09 19.87
CA ARG A 43 -10.73 -6.34 20.63
C ARG A 43 -10.17 -5.81 21.95
N ILE A 44 -9.41 -6.64 22.68
CA ILE A 44 -8.78 -6.25 23.95
C ILE A 44 -7.77 -5.12 23.72
N LEU A 45 -6.97 -5.22 22.65
CA LEU A 45 -5.91 -4.26 22.36
C LEU A 45 -6.44 -2.95 21.73
N ASN A 46 -7.74 -2.81 21.45
CA ASN A 46 -8.34 -1.66 20.75
C ASN A 46 -7.67 -1.30 19.41
N VAL A 47 -6.97 -2.25 18.78
CA VAL A 47 -6.21 -2.00 17.54
C VAL A 47 -7.14 -1.89 16.33
N ASN A 48 -8.39 -2.38 16.41
CA ASN A 48 -9.37 -2.34 15.33
C ASN A 48 -10.79 -2.03 15.84
N VAL A 49 -11.15 -0.76 15.90
CA VAL A 49 -12.50 -0.27 16.32
C VAL A 49 -13.64 -0.77 15.40
N ARG A 50 -13.34 -1.31 14.21
CA ARG A 50 -14.32 -1.95 13.30
C ARG A 50 -14.63 -3.41 13.64
N ALA A 51 -13.98 -4.03 14.63
CA ALA A 51 -14.20 -5.42 15.05
C ALA A 51 -15.42 -5.61 15.98
N ASN A 52 -16.40 -4.71 15.94
CA ASN A 52 -17.60 -4.81 16.77
C ASN A 52 -18.62 -5.82 16.24
N SER A 53 -18.51 -6.22 14.97
CA SER A 53 -19.17 -7.40 14.39
C SER A 53 -18.12 -8.30 13.75
N GLN A 54 -18.29 -9.63 13.88
CA GLN A 54 -17.49 -10.59 13.14
C GLN A 54 -17.62 -10.26 11.66
N GLN A 55 -16.52 -9.87 10.98
CA GLN A 55 -16.58 -9.59 9.55
C GLN A 55 -17.08 -10.84 8.83
N SER A 56 -17.94 -10.64 7.83
CA SER A 56 -18.38 -11.75 6.98
C SER A 56 -17.15 -12.38 6.31
N ARG A 57 -17.13 -13.72 6.19
CA ARG A 57 -16.07 -14.46 5.49
C ARG A 57 -15.82 -13.91 4.08
N THR A 58 -16.85 -13.43 3.40
CA THR A 58 -16.71 -12.81 2.08
C THR A 58 -15.88 -11.54 2.12
N ILE A 59 -16.05 -10.70 3.14
CA ILE A 59 -15.28 -9.47 3.32
C ILE A 59 -13.83 -9.81 3.67
N GLU A 60 -13.61 -10.81 4.52
CA GLU A 60 -12.26 -11.29 4.86
C GLU A 60 -11.52 -11.81 3.62
N CYS A 61 -12.17 -12.64 2.80
CA CYS A 61 -11.60 -13.13 1.55
C CYS A 61 -11.31 -11.97 0.57
N ALA A 62 -12.22 -11.01 0.44
CA ALA A 62 -12.02 -9.84 -0.41
C ALA A 62 -10.83 -9.00 0.06
N ASN A 63 -10.71 -8.77 1.37
CA ASN A 63 -9.58 -8.06 1.96
C ASN A 63 -8.26 -8.81 1.74
N PHE A 64 -8.25 -10.14 1.91
CA PHE A 64 -7.07 -10.97 1.67
C PHE A 64 -6.57 -10.83 0.22
N VAL A 65 -7.46 -10.95 -0.76
CA VAL A 65 -7.11 -10.74 -2.18
C VAL A 65 -6.64 -9.32 -2.41
N ASN A 66 -7.31 -8.31 -1.81
CA ASN A 66 -6.93 -6.92 -1.94
C ASN A 66 -5.53 -6.62 -1.36
N THR A 67 -5.12 -7.27 -0.27
CA THR A 67 -3.80 -7.06 0.33
C THR A 67 -2.66 -7.44 -0.61
N TYR A 68 -2.79 -8.52 -1.37
CA TYR A 68 -1.71 -9.05 -2.20
C TYR A 68 -1.88 -8.76 -3.70
N MET A 69 -3.12 -8.58 -4.16
CA MET A 69 -3.48 -8.42 -5.56
C MET A 69 -4.23 -7.11 -5.83
N ALA A 70 -3.91 -6.06 -5.05
CA ALA A 70 -4.61 -4.79 -5.11
C ALA A 70 -4.73 -4.17 -6.51
N PHE A 71 -3.68 -4.24 -7.34
CA PHE A 71 -3.70 -3.66 -8.69
C PHE A 71 -4.66 -4.43 -9.62
N ALA A 72 -4.78 -5.75 -9.46
CA ALA A 72 -5.74 -6.56 -10.21
C ALA A 72 -7.18 -6.26 -9.75
N VAL A 73 -7.40 -6.14 -8.44
CA VAL A 73 -8.70 -5.73 -7.89
C VAL A 73 -9.09 -4.33 -8.37
N ALA A 74 -8.14 -3.39 -8.39
CA ALA A 74 -8.38 -2.05 -8.90
C ALA A 74 -8.75 -2.04 -10.38
N LYS A 75 -8.14 -2.86 -11.23
CA LYS A 75 -8.53 -2.97 -12.64
C LYS A 75 -10.04 -3.28 -12.78
N LEU A 76 -10.54 -4.24 -12.01
CA LEU A 76 -11.96 -4.60 -11.99
C LEU A 76 -12.84 -3.47 -11.45
N TYR A 77 -12.36 -2.74 -10.44
CA TYR A 77 -13.08 -1.61 -9.87
C TYR A 77 -13.19 -0.45 -10.86
N ILE A 78 -12.07 -0.08 -11.50
CA ILE A 78 -11.97 1.02 -12.46
C ILE A 78 -12.94 0.81 -13.61
N GLN A 79 -12.97 -0.39 -14.18
CA GLN A 79 -13.85 -0.73 -15.31
C GLN A 79 -15.35 -0.56 -15.01
N LYS A 80 -15.75 -0.66 -13.73
CA LYS A 80 -17.17 -0.72 -13.37
C LYS A 80 -17.67 0.54 -12.66
N TYR A 81 -16.82 1.20 -11.89
CA TYR A 81 -17.26 2.22 -10.92
C TYR A 81 -16.51 3.54 -11.00
N PHE A 82 -15.34 3.59 -11.65
CA PHE A 82 -14.54 4.80 -11.61
C PHE A 82 -15.01 5.83 -12.64
N ASP A 83 -15.16 7.07 -12.17
CA ASP A 83 -15.50 8.21 -13.01
C ASP A 83 -14.24 8.99 -13.39
N GLU A 84 -13.89 8.96 -14.68
CA GLU A 84 -12.77 9.73 -15.22
C GLU A 84 -12.97 11.25 -15.06
N ASN A 85 -14.22 11.74 -15.03
CA ASN A 85 -14.47 13.15 -14.84
C ASN A 85 -14.05 13.60 -13.42
N ALA A 86 -14.34 12.79 -12.41
CA ALA A 86 -13.93 13.06 -11.04
C ALA A 86 -12.40 13.03 -10.87
N ARG A 87 -11.71 12.18 -11.64
CA ARG A 87 -10.24 12.19 -11.73
C ARG A 87 -9.72 13.51 -12.25
N ASN A 88 -10.27 14.01 -13.36
CA ASN A 88 -9.86 15.28 -13.98
C ASN A 88 -10.09 16.47 -13.06
N GLN A 89 -11.25 16.55 -12.40
CA GLN A 89 -11.55 17.57 -11.40
C GLN A 89 -10.56 17.55 -10.24
N SER A 90 -10.17 16.35 -9.79
CA SER A 90 -9.16 16.20 -8.73
C SER A 90 -7.78 16.70 -9.18
N MET A 91 -7.40 16.49 -10.44
CA MET A 91 -6.13 17.02 -10.98
C MET A 91 -6.13 18.55 -11.00
N GLU A 92 -7.23 19.14 -11.47
CA GLU A 92 -7.40 20.60 -11.49
C GLU A 92 -7.35 21.19 -10.08
N MET A 93 -8.01 20.55 -9.11
CA MET A 93 -7.99 20.98 -7.72
C MET A 93 -6.57 20.94 -7.14
N ILE A 94 -5.80 19.89 -7.40
CA ILE A 94 -4.41 19.77 -6.92
C ILE A 94 -3.53 20.85 -7.54
N GLU A 95 -3.72 21.15 -8.83
CA GLU A 95 -3.00 22.23 -9.50
C GLU A 95 -3.33 23.60 -8.89
N ASN A 96 -4.60 23.87 -8.63
CA ASN A 96 -5.04 25.11 -7.97
C ASN A 96 -4.46 25.26 -6.56
N ILE A 97 -4.43 24.16 -5.78
CA ILE A 97 -3.81 24.14 -4.45
C ILE A 97 -2.31 24.41 -4.55
N ARG A 98 -1.62 23.79 -5.52
CA ARG A 98 -0.18 23.99 -5.76
C ARG A 98 0.12 25.46 -6.06
N ASN A 99 -0.66 26.08 -6.94
CA ASN A 99 -0.48 27.48 -7.31
C ASN A 99 -0.74 28.42 -6.12
N THR A 100 -1.82 28.19 -5.39
CA THR A 100 -2.12 28.94 -4.15
C THR A 100 -1.01 28.81 -3.11
N PHE A 101 -0.45 27.61 -2.94
CA PHE A 101 0.65 27.38 -2.02
C PHE A 101 1.92 28.13 -2.43
N ILE A 102 2.21 28.20 -3.73
CA ILE A 102 3.33 28.99 -4.26
C ILE A 102 3.13 30.48 -3.97
N ASP A 103 1.91 31.01 -4.14
CA ASP A 103 1.60 32.40 -3.84
C ASP A 103 1.76 32.72 -2.35
N MET A 104 1.32 31.80 -1.47
CA MET A 104 1.54 31.90 -0.03
C MET A 104 3.04 31.90 0.33
N LEU A 105 3.84 31.06 -0.32
CA LEU A 105 5.29 31.05 -0.13
C LEU A 105 5.92 32.39 -0.55
N GLN A 106 5.44 32.98 -1.64
CA GLN A 106 5.94 34.29 -2.11
C GLN A 106 5.66 35.40 -1.09
N GLN A 107 4.47 35.41 -0.49
CA GLN A 107 4.04 36.42 0.48
C GLN A 107 4.57 36.17 1.91
N SER A 108 5.15 35.00 2.17
CA SER A 108 5.68 34.64 3.49
C SER A 108 6.77 35.61 3.97
N SER A 109 6.59 36.18 5.17
CA SER A 109 7.51 37.12 5.80
C SER A 109 8.58 36.46 6.69
N TRP A 110 8.37 35.20 7.09
CA TRP A 110 9.28 34.50 8.02
C TRP A 110 10.41 33.76 7.31
N MET A 111 10.32 33.57 5.98
CA MET A 111 11.34 32.89 5.17
C MET A 111 12.28 33.88 4.49
N ASP A 112 13.58 33.61 4.53
CA ASP A 112 14.56 34.34 3.75
C ASP A 112 14.40 34.07 2.22
N PRO A 113 14.94 34.95 1.36
CA PRO A 113 14.79 34.82 -0.09
C PRO A 113 15.33 33.50 -0.69
N MET A 114 16.42 32.95 -0.12
CA MET A 114 17.04 31.72 -0.63
C MET A 114 16.16 30.51 -0.30
N SER A 115 15.71 30.39 0.94
CA SER A 115 14.80 29.32 1.37
C SER A 115 13.49 29.36 0.61
N LYS A 116 12.95 30.56 0.36
CA LYS A 116 11.71 30.77 -0.41
C LYS A 116 11.85 30.26 -1.85
N SER A 117 12.94 30.60 -2.51
CA SER A 117 13.24 30.11 -3.87
C SER A 117 13.27 28.58 -3.93
N LYS A 118 13.94 27.94 -2.96
CA LYS A 118 14.02 26.47 -2.88
C LYS A 118 12.69 25.80 -2.55
N ALA A 119 11.87 26.41 -1.70
CA ALA A 119 10.53 25.90 -1.42
C ALA A 119 9.63 25.96 -2.66
N ILE A 120 9.69 27.05 -3.44
CA ILE A 120 8.95 27.19 -4.70
C ILE A 120 9.44 26.16 -5.74
N GLU A 121 10.76 25.97 -5.87
CA GLU A 121 11.35 24.95 -6.74
C GLU A 121 10.80 23.56 -6.37
N LYS A 122 10.78 23.22 -5.08
CA LYS A 122 10.22 21.95 -4.58
C LYS A 122 8.73 21.81 -4.88
N ALA A 123 7.93 22.86 -4.64
CA ALA A 123 6.49 22.84 -4.85
C ALA A 123 6.13 22.61 -6.32
N ARG A 124 6.86 23.26 -7.25
CA ARG A 124 6.70 23.05 -8.70
C ARG A 124 7.13 21.66 -9.15
N ALA A 125 8.11 21.06 -8.49
CA ALA A 125 8.60 19.72 -8.80
C ALA A 125 7.78 18.59 -8.15
N ILE A 126 6.65 18.89 -7.49
CA ILE A 126 5.78 17.86 -6.91
C ILE A 126 5.12 17.08 -8.05
N ASN A 127 5.29 15.76 -8.04
CA ASN A 127 4.57 14.86 -8.94
C ASN A 127 3.23 14.43 -8.32
N GLU A 128 2.20 14.32 -9.14
CA GLU A 128 0.89 13.80 -8.74
C GLU A 128 0.68 12.36 -9.21
N ALA A 129 0.00 11.56 -8.38
CA ALA A 129 -0.50 10.23 -8.71
C ALA A 129 -1.96 10.14 -8.25
N ILE A 130 -2.90 10.29 -9.19
CA ILE A 130 -4.32 10.51 -8.89
C ILE A 130 -5.15 9.35 -9.46
N GLY A 131 -5.94 8.72 -8.60
CA GLY A 131 -6.80 7.59 -8.92
C GLY A 131 -6.01 6.29 -9.00
N TYR A 132 -5.45 6.03 -10.18
CA TYR A 132 -4.77 4.78 -10.51
C TYR A 132 -3.63 4.99 -11.55
N PRO A 133 -2.67 4.05 -11.67
CA PRO A 133 -1.64 4.11 -12.70
C PRO A 133 -2.22 3.97 -14.12
N ASP A 134 -1.80 4.80 -15.08
CA ASP A 134 -2.41 4.86 -16.42
C ASP A 134 -2.54 3.50 -17.14
N TYR A 135 -1.61 2.57 -16.92
CA TYR A 135 -1.68 1.24 -17.52
C TYR A 135 -2.90 0.42 -17.06
N LEU A 136 -3.50 0.72 -15.90
CA LEU A 136 -4.74 0.09 -15.45
C LEU A 136 -5.98 0.63 -16.18
N GLY A 137 -5.91 1.84 -16.76
CA GLY A 137 -7.00 2.39 -17.59
C GLY A 137 -7.06 1.72 -18.96
N ASN A 138 -5.91 1.31 -19.50
CA ASN A 138 -5.81 0.72 -20.83
C ASN A 138 -6.34 -0.73 -20.88
N GLU A 139 -6.87 -1.15 -22.03
CA GLU A 139 -7.30 -2.55 -22.24
C GLU A 139 -6.13 -3.55 -22.22
N ASN A 140 -4.90 -3.08 -22.45
CA ASN A 140 -3.71 -3.91 -22.45
C ASN A 140 -3.36 -4.39 -21.03
N LEU A 141 -3.49 -5.69 -20.78
CA LEU A 141 -3.20 -6.33 -19.49
C LEU A 141 -1.76 -6.83 -19.34
N THR A 142 -0.91 -6.70 -20.37
CA THR A 142 0.43 -7.31 -20.41
C THR A 142 1.25 -7.01 -19.15
N LYS A 143 1.21 -5.76 -18.67
CA LYS A 143 1.95 -5.34 -17.47
C LYS A 143 1.41 -6.05 -16.22
N LEU A 144 0.09 -6.11 -16.08
CA LEU A 144 -0.58 -6.76 -14.95
C LEU A 144 -0.33 -8.28 -14.96
N GLU A 145 -0.46 -8.90 -16.13
CA GLU A 145 -0.19 -10.33 -16.33
C GLU A 145 1.27 -10.67 -16.02
N THR A 146 2.21 -9.82 -16.43
CA THR A 146 3.63 -9.98 -16.10
C THR A 146 3.87 -9.86 -14.60
N ASP A 147 3.26 -8.88 -13.94
CA ASP A 147 3.43 -8.65 -12.50
C ASP A 147 2.86 -9.82 -11.66
N TYR A 148 1.88 -10.57 -12.19
CA TYR A 148 1.27 -11.73 -11.55
C TYR A 148 1.62 -13.08 -12.20
N ALA A 149 2.59 -13.14 -13.12
CA ALA A 149 2.88 -14.34 -13.91
C ALA A 149 3.33 -15.55 -13.06
N GLU A 150 4.00 -15.31 -11.94
CA GLU A 150 4.48 -16.37 -11.03
C GLU A 150 3.41 -16.81 -10.00
N TYR A 151 2.23 -16.18 -9.96
CA TYR A 151 1.16 -16.48 -9.02
C TYR A 151 0.35 -17.70 -9.50
N ASN A 152 0.84 -18.90 -9.19
CA ASN A 152 0.17 -20.15 -9.53
C ASN A 152 -0.64 -20.70 -8.32
N PHE A 153 -1.90 -20.31 -8.22
CA PHE A 153 -2.77 -20.70 -7.11
C PHE A 153 -3.45 -22.06 -7.30
N ASN A 154 -3.74 -22.72 -6.18
CA ASN A 154 -4.54 -23.95 -6.12
C ASN A 154 -5.69 -23.81 -5.09
N SER A 155 -6.40 -24.90 -4.81
CA SER A 155 -7.53 -24.89 -3.87
C SER A 155 -7.13 -24.76 -2.39
N SER A 156 -5.86 -24.96 -2.04
CA SER A 156 -5.36 -24.84 -0.67
C SER A 156 -4.96 -23.40 -0.36
N LEU A 157 -5.75 -22.76 0.52
CA LEU A 157 -5.48 -21.39 0.98
C LEU A 157 -4.11 -21.27 1.68
N MET A 158 -3.71 -22.28 2.46
CA MET A 158 -2.39 -22.33 3.09
C MET A 158 -1.27 -22.28 2.05
N ASN A 159 -1.37 -23.11 1.01
CA ASN A 159 -0.35 -23.17 -0.03
C ASN A 159 -0.30 -21.85 -0.81
N ASN A 160 -1.46 -21.26 -1.11
CA ASN A 160 -1.53 -19.96 -1.77
C ASN A 160 -0.87 -18.86 -0.92
N GLY A 161 -1.10 -18.86 0.40
CA GLY A 161 -0.44 -17.94 1.33
C GLY A 161 1.08 -18.09 1.34
N LEU A 162 1.59 -19.33 1.35
CA LEU A 162 3.04 -19.61 1.27
C LEU A 162 3.65 -19.17 -0.08
N ILE A 163 2.93 -19.36 -1.19
CA ILE A 163 3.34 -18.89 -2.52
C ILE A 163 3.47 -17.36 -2.51
N ILE A 164 2.45 -16.66 -2.01
CA ILE A 164 2.44 -15.20 -1.89
C ILE A 164 3.63 -14.71 -1.06
N LEU A 165 3.84 -15.28 0.12
CA LEU A 165 4.96 -14.91 1.00
C LEU A 165 6.31 -15.09 0.29
N ARG A 166 6.50 -16.20 -0.41
CA ARG A 166 7.72 -16.47 -1.17
C ARG A 166 7.96 -15.44 -2.28
N LEU A 167 6.91 -15.09 -3.03
CA LEU A 167 7.00 -14.13 -4.13
C LEU A 167 7.28 -12.72 -3.62
N GLU A 168 6.60 -12.28 -2.57
CA GLU A 168 6.84 -10.97 -1.94
C GLU A 168 8.26 -10.88 -1.38
N MET A 169 8.76 -11.93 -0.72
CA MET A 169 10.16 -11.99 -0.28
C MET A 169 11.14 -11.90 -1.46
N LYS A 170 10.93 -12.68 -2.52
CA LYS A 170 11.76 -12.66 -3.73
C LYS A 170 11.80 -11.25 -4.33
N LYS A 171 10.64 -10.61 -4.50
CA LYS A 171 10.51 -9.26 -5.03
C LYS A 171 11.25 -8.24 -4.16
N ASN A 172 11.09 -8.29 -2.84
CA ASN A 172 11.78 -7.40 -1.90
C ASN A 172 13.30 -7.54 -1.97
N VAL A 173 13.82 -8.77 -2.10
CA VAL A 173 15.26 -9.00 -2.23
C VAL A 173 15.80 -8.52 -3.57
N LEU A 174 15.07 -8.74 -4.67
CA LEU A 174 15.49 -8.30 -6.00
C LEU A 174 15.50 -6.78 -6.14
N MET A 175 14.58 -6.08 -5.46
CA MET A 175 14.55 -4.60 -5.48
C MET A 175 15.84 -3.94 -5.01
N PHE A 176 16.67 -4.60 -4.19
CA PHE A 176 17.97 -4.04 -3.78
C PHE A 176 18.99 -3.94 -4.92
N ARG A 177 18.81 -4.71 -6.00
CA ARG A 177 19.73 -4.73 -7.16
C ARG A 177 19.24 -3.88 -8.32
N GLU A 178 18.02 -3.38 -8.24
CA GLU A 178 17.38 -2.60 -9.29
C GLU A 178 17.45 -1.10 -8.97
N PRO A 179 17.56 -0.22 -9.98
CA PRO A 179 17.44 1.21 -9.77
C PRO A 179 16.03 1.56 -9.26
N VAL A 180 15.95 2.61 -8.46
CA VAL A 180 14.67 3.08 -7.93
C VAL A 180 13.78 3.61 -9.06
N ASP A 181 12.70 2.89 -9.36
CA ASP A 181 11.68 3.35 -10.30
C ASP A 181 10.80 4.43 -9.65
N ARG A 182 11.07 5.69 -10.02
CA ARG A 182 10.29 6.84 -9.55
C ARG A 182 8.86 6.85 -10.07
N LYS A 183 8.51 6.11 -11.13
CA LYS A 183 7.13 6.04 -11.65
C LYS A 183 6.28 5.00 -10.93
N LYS A 184 6.91 4.12 -10.14
CA LYS A 184 6.22 3.10 -9.36
C LYS A 184 5.30 3.74 -8.32
N TRP A 185 4.11 3.18 -8.19
CA TRP A 185 3.15 3.57 -7.16
C TRP A 185 3.54 2.93 -5.84
N ALA A 186 3.70 3.76 -4.80
CA ALA A 186 4.04 3.30 -3.46
C ALA A 186 2.84 2.69 -2.73
N ILE A 187 1.65 3.18 -3.03
CA ILE A 187 0.39 2.78 -2.41
C ILE A 187 -0.51 2.18 -3.49
N PRO A 188 -1.14 1.02 -3.23
CA PRO A 188 -2.08 0.43 -4.17
C PRO A 188 -3.34 1.29 -4.35
N PRO A 189 -3.94 1.31 -5.56
CA PRO A 189 -5.10 2.13 -5.89
C PRO A 189 -6.42 1.77 -5.17
N THR A 190 -6.45 0.68 -4.40
CA THR A 190 -7.64 0.20 -3.67
C THR A 190 -7.72 0.67 -2.22
N ILE A 191 -6.75 1.47 -1.76
CA ILE A 191 -6.79 2.07 -0.43
C ILE A 191 -7.60 3.37 -0.48
N VAL A 192 -8.25 3.73 0.61
CA VAL A 192 -8.99 4.99 0.76
C VAL A 192 -8.10 5.96 1.55
N GLU A 193 -7.07 6.51 0.91
CA GLU A 193 -6.09 7.37 1.59
C GLU A 193 -5.46 8.41 0.64
N ALA A 194 -4.97 9.50 1.19
CA ALA A 194 -4.13 10.45 0.48
C ALA A 194 -2.81 10.62 1.25
N THR A 195 -1.69 10.57 0.54
CA THR A 195 -0.37 10.61 1.17
C THR A 195 0.62 11.48 0.40
N TYR A 196 1.67 11.92 1.08
CA TYR A 196 2.84 12.52 0.47
C TYR A 196 4.06 11.64 0.74
N THR A 197 4.79 11.28 -0.33
CA THR A 197 6.02 10.49 -0.24
C THR A 197 7.24 11.40 -0.48
N PRO A 198 8.01 11.77 0.56
CA PRO A 198 9.11 12.74 0.44
C PRO A 198 10.22 12.32 -0.52
N GLN A 199 10.51 11.01 -0.59
CA GLN A 199 11.59 10.44 -1.40
C GLN A 199 11.37 10.62 -2.90
N TYR A 200 10.10 10.71 -3.31
CA TYR A 200 9.70 10.91 -4.71
C TYR A 200 9.15 12.32 -4.97
N ASN A 201 9.08 13.16 -3.93
CA ASN A 201 8.35 14.43 -3.96
C ASN A 201 6.96 14.26 -4.60
N ARG A 202 6.19 13.26 -4.14
CA ARG A 202 4.94 12.86 -4.79
C ARG A 202 3.75 12.97 -3.85
N ILE A 203 2.66 13.56 -4.34
CA ILE A 203 1.34 13.47 -3.72
C ILE A 203 0.59 12.32 -4.40
N SER A 204 -0.03 11.46 -3.60
CA SER A 204 -0.81 10.32 -4.08
C SER A 204 -2.21 10.36 -3.49
N THR A 205 -3.22 10.41 -4.35
CA THR A 205 -4.64 10.33 -3.99
C THR A 205 -5.22 9.15 -4.75
N VAL A 206 -5.72 8.13 -4.05
CA VAL A 206 -6.14 6.88 -4.67
C VAL A 206 -7.64 6.81 -4.95
N CYS A 207 -7.98 5.95 -5.90
CA CYS A 207 -9.26 5.75 -6.59
C CYS A 207 -10.54 5.91 -5.75
N LEU A 208 -10.54 5.46 -4.50
CA LEU A 208 -11.76 5.46 -3.67
C LEU A 208 -12.08 6.79 -2.99
N LEU A 209 -11.14 7.73 -2.92
CA LEU A 209 -11.38 9.06 -2.36
C LEU A 209 -11.90 10.06 -3.39
N THR A 210 -11.69 9.81 -4.68
CA THR A 210 -12.08 10.75 -5.75
C THR A 210 -13.54 10.60 -6.17
N LEU A 211 -14.37 9.90 -5.39
CA LEU A 211 -15.78 9.62 -5.67
C LEU A 211 -16.76 10.38 -4.76
N SER A 212 -16.27 11.27 -3.89
CA SER A 212 -17.09 12.05 -2.96
C SER A 212 -17.16 13.53 -3.32
#